data_AF-A0A2T5MBJ0-F1
#
_entry.id   AF-A0A2T5MBJ0-F1
#
_cell.length_a   1.000
_cell.length_b   1.000
_cell.length_c   1.000
_cell.angle_alpha   90.00
_cell.angle_beta   90.00
_cell.angle_gamma   90.00
#
_symmetry.space_group_name_H-M   'P 1'
#
loop_
_entity.id
_entity.type
_entity.pdbx_description
1 polymer ?
#
loop_
_entity_poly.entity_id
_entity_poly.type
_entity_poly.pdbx_seq_one_letter_code
_entity_poly.pdbx_strand_id
1 'polypeptide(L)'
;MGILNRIRKGLEVIGVRSSEDDLPMKDREELSFAAEVPVDGANAPLWRVNVQLVTEPHGDGERVRLRAHVQTNFASLRPALTATSGKSDTKAIGNGRSGKSLSLTQRTTALAQRALENPVVNFLAQPLLKHDFNTWIDLQASTASLDAGAHALVPQSEKLTAMGIRPARSKDGGPVAESWSGQSPNGSGFAQVSIIQMEKKHLPAQLVKMLGDKPFQMAGAIINTVEEK
;
A
#
# COMPACT_ATOMS: atom_id res chain seq x y z
N MET A 1 -25.07 -18.37 -3.33
CA MET A 1 -23.71 -18.65 -2.83
C MET A 1 -22.82 -17.45 -3.12
N GLY A 2 -22.40 -16.73 -2.08
CA GLY A 2 -21.83 -15.38 -2.18
C GLY A 2 -20.36 -15.35 -2.63
N ILE A 3 -20.00 -14.25 -3.28
CA ILE A 3 -18.64 -13.86 -3.67
C ILE A 3 -17.67 -13.91 -2.48
N LEU A 4 -18.18 -13.65 -1.27
CA LEU A 4 -17.48 -13.74 0.03
C LEU A 4 -16.87 -15.12 0.30
N ASN A 5 -17.55 -16.22 -0.06
CA ASN A 5 -16.98 -17.57 0.13
C ASN A 5 -15.81 -17.86 -0.82
N ARG A 6 -15.75 -17.19 -1.98
CA ARG A 6 -14.63 -17.36 -2.93
C ARG A 6 -13.43 -16.50 -2.52
N ILE A 7 -13.68 -15.31 -1.99
CA ILE A 7 -12.63 -14.43 -1.45
C ILE A 7 -12.03 -15.05 -0.18
N ARG A 8 -12.86 -15.57 0.74
CA ARG A 8 -12.41 -16.32 1.93
C ARG A 8 -11.51 -17.50 1.56
N LYS A 9 -11.93 -18.35 0.60
CA LYS A 9 -11.10 -19.46 0.10
C LYS A 9 -9.82 -19.01 -0.61
N GLY A 10 -9.83 -17.88 -1.30
CA GLY A 10 -8.64 -17.32 -1.93
C GLY A 10 -7.61 -16.79 -0.92
N LEU A 11 -8.07 -16.26 0.21
CA LEU A 11 -7.23 -15.64 1.24
C LEU A 11 -6.68 -16.64 2.26
N GLU A 12 -7.39 -17.73 2.56
CA GLU A 12 -6.88 -18.85 3.37
C GLU A 12 -5.65 -19.51 2.73
N VAL A 13 -5.59 -19.56 1.39
CA VAL A 13 -4.44 -20.09 0.64
C VAL A 13 -3.19 -19.19 0.77
N ILE A 14 -3.36 -17.90 1.14
CA ILE A 14 -2.29 -16.90 1.23
C ILE A 14 -1.78 -16.72 2.68
N GLY A 15 -2.33 -17.46 3.65
CA GLY A 15 -1.84 -17.45 5.03
C GLY A 15 -2.24 -16.21 5.83
N VAL A 16 -3.34 -15.55 5.47
CA VAL A 16 -3.93 -14.47 6.27
C VAL A 16 -4.45 -15.03 7.59
N ARG A 17 -3.92 -14.56 8.72
CA ARG A 17 -4.43 -14.89 10.05
C ARG A 17 -5.59 -13.96 10.40
N SER A 18 -6.76 -14.54 10.65
CA SER A 18 -7.84 -13.85 11.35
C SER A 18 -7.43 -13.66 12.81
N SER A 19 -7.51 -12.44 13.33
CA SER A 19 -7.30 -12.20 14.76
C SER A 19 -8.55 -12.66 15.53
N GLU A 20 -8.55 -13.92 15.97
CA GLU A 20 -9.42 -14.37 17.06
C GLU A 20 -8.79 -13.90 18.38
N ASP A 21 -9.21 -12.72 18.86
CA ASP A 21 -9.39 -12.48 20.30
C ASP A 21 -10.16 -11.18 20.57
N ASP A 22 -11.34 -11.39 21.18
CA ASP A 22 -12.12 -10.57 22.11
C ASP A 22 -13.22 -9.54 21.69
N LEU A 23 -14.46 -9.98 22.01
CA LEU A 23 -15.76 -9.32 22.30
C LEU A 23 -16.81 -9.10 21.18
N PRO A 24 -18.11 -9.35 21.48
CA PRO A 24 -19.15 -9.52 20.48
C PRO A 24 -19.74 -8.18 20.03
N MET A 25 -19.07 -7.49 19.12
CA MET A 25 -19.75 -6.59 18.18
C MET A 25 -20.06 -7.39 16.92
N LYS A 26 -21.32 -7.80 16.80
CA LYS A 26 -21.75 -9.00 16.08
C LYS A 26 -21.44 -9.08 14.57
N ASP A 27 -20.89 -8.06 13.92
CA ASP A 27 -20.77 -8.03 12.46
C ASP A 27 -19.55 -7.21 11.92
N ARG A 28 -18.59 -6.81 12.78
CA ARG A 28 -17.38 -6.11 12.30
C ARG A 28 -16.29 -7.12 12.00
N GLU A 29 -15.93 -7.26 10.73
CA GLU A 29 -14.81 -8.10 10.29
C GLU A 29 -13.57 -7.22 10.07
N GLU A 30 -12.45 -7.60 10.69
CA GLU A 30 -11.17 -6.92 10.52
C GLU A 30 -10.10 -7.92 10.07
N LEU A 31 -9.40 -7.57 8.98
CA LEU A 31 -8.31 -8.35 8.42
C LEU A 31 -7.09 -7.44 8.31
N SER A 32 -5.95 -7.88 8.84
CA SER A 32 -4.70 -7.15 8.70
C SER A 32 -3.58 -8.05 8.16
N PHE A 33 -2.75 -7.48 7.31
CA PHE A 33 -1.60 -8.13 6.69
C PHE A 33 -0.41 -7.18 6.76
N ALA A 34 0.74 -7.68 7.21
CA ALA A 34 1.99 -6.94 7.24
C ALA A 34 3.11 -7.78 6.62
N ALA A 35 3.90 -7.16 5.74
CA ALA A 35 5.07 -7.77 5.15
C ALA A 35 6.22 -6.76 5.13
N GLU A 36 7.42 -7.24 5.44
CA GLU A 36 8.63 -6.42 5.43
C GLU A 36 9.80 -7.17 4.81
N VAL A 37 10.66 -6.43 4.12
CA VAL A 37 11.92 -6.92 3.55
C VAL A 37 13.06 -6.25 4.30
N PRO A 38 13.67 -6.95 5.27
CA PRO A 38 14.82 -6.44 6.00
C PRO A 38 16.09 -6.48 5.13
N VAL A 39 17.03 -5.58 5.41
CA VAL A 39 18.35 -5.51 4.76
C VAL A 39 19.43 -5.45 5.82
N ASP A 40 20.49 -6.23 5.62
CA ASP A 40 21.63 -6.27 6.52
C ASP A 40 22.42 -4.94 6.49
N GLY A 41 22.77 -4.40 7.66
CA GLY A 41 23.48 -3.12 7.78
C GLY A 41 22.64 -1.85 7.56
N ALA A 42 21.32 -1.96 7.38
CA ALA A 42 20.41 -0.81 7.29
C ALA A 42 19.58 -0.65 8.59
N ASN A 43 19.40 0.58 9.05
CA ASN A 43 18.58 0.90 10.24
C ASN A 43 17.06 0.83 9.97
N ALA A 44 16.64 0.57 8.73
CA ALA A 44 15.24 0.50 8.32
C ALA A 44 15.06 -0.62 7.26
N PRO A 45 13.87 -1.26 7.19
CA PRO A 45 13.60 -2.25 6.14
C PRO A 45 13.60 -1.57 4.77
N LEU A 46 14.06 -2.28 3.74
CA LEU A 46 14.02 -1.79 2.35
C LEU A 46 12.58 -1.46 1.94
N TRP A 47 11.67 -2.34 2.31
CA TRP A 47 10.27 -2.23 1.95
C TRP A 47 9.40 -2.76 3.07
N ARG A 48 8.29 -2.07 3.33
CA ARG A 48 7.28 -2.47 4.32
C ARG A 48 5.90 -2.19 3.74
N VAL A 49 5.01 -3.16 3.85
CA VAL A 49 3.60 -3.01 3.49
C VAL A 49 2.73 -3.44 4.64
N ASN A 50 1.82 -2.57 5.04
CA ASN A 50 0.76 -2.84 5.99
C ASN A 50 -0.57 -2.63 5.29
N VAL A 51 -1.44 -3.63 5.31
CA VAL A 51 -2.79 -3.58 4.74
C VAL A 51 -3.77 -3.91 5.86
N GLN A 52 -4.79 -3.08 6.02
CA GLN A 52 -5.88 -3.26 6.98
C GLN A 52 -7.19 -3.14 6.22
N LEU A 53 -8.05 -4.14 6.33
CA LEU A 53 -9.39 -4.17 5.76
C LEU A 53 -10.38 -4.27 6.93
N VAL A 54 -11.29 -3.31 7.01
CA VAL A 54 -12.36 -3.28 8.01
C VAL A 54 -13.69 -3.28 7.27
N THR A 55 -14.53 -4.26 7.54
CA THR A 55 -15.90 -4.33 7.05
C THR A 55 -16.84 -4.17 8.22
N GLU A 56 -17.80 -3.25 8.11
CA GLU A 56 -18.81 -2.99 9.13
C GLU A 56 -20.19 -2.82 8.49
N PRO A 57 -21.27 -3.30 9.14
CA PRO A 57 -22.62 -2.98 8.69
C PRO A 57 -22.87 -1.47 8.86
N HIS A 58 -23.52 -0.85 7.88
CA HIS A 58 -23.81 0.57 7.89
C HIS A 58 -25.18 0.86 7.26
N GLY A 59 -26.15 1.25 8.08
CA GLY A 59 -27.52 1.54 7.61
C GLY A 59 -28.19 0.31 6.98
N ASP A 60 -28.58 0.43 5.72
CA ASP A 60 -29.20 -0.62 4.90
C ASP A 60 -28.19 -1.49 4.13
N GLY A 61 -26.89 -1.22 4.28
CA GLY A 61 -25.83 -1.91 3.55
C GLY A 61 -24.59 -2.18 4.39
N GLU A 62 -23.48 -2.40 3.70
CA GLU A 62 -22.16 -2.67 4.28
C GLU A 62 -21.19 -1.57 3.87
N ARG A 63 -20.32 -1.19 4.80
CA ARG A 63 -19.19 -0.30 4.58
C ARG A 63 -17.90 -1.10 4.69
N VAL A 64 -17.04 -0.93 3.69
CA VAL A 64 -15.73 -1.54 3.62
C VAL A 64 -14.69 -0.43 3.60
N ARG A 65 -13.67 -0.52 4.44
CA ARG A 65 -12.53 0.40 4.49
C ARG A 65 -11.24 -0.38 4.37
N LEU A 66 -10.51 -0.13 3.29
CA LEU A 66 -9.19 -0.68 3.01
C LEU A 66 -8.16 0.42 3.23
N ARG A 67 -7.23 0.23 4.16
CA ARG A 67 -6.06 1.08 4.36
C ARG A 67 -4.82 0.29 3.97
N ALA A 68 -4.00 0.83 3.08
CA ALA A 68 -2.70 0.29 2.78
C ALA A 68 -1.63 1.36 3.02
N HIS A 69 -0.55 0.96 3.65
CA HIS A 69 0.63 1.78 3.89
C HIS A 69 1.82 1.05 3.30
N VAL A 70 2.41 1.64 2.26
CA VAL A 70 3.57 1.12 1.54
C VAL A 70 4.73 2.07 1.77
N GLN A 71 5.79 1.58 2.38
CA GLN A 71 7.01 2.35 2.60
C GLN A 71 8.17 1.65 1.89
N THR A 72 8.95 2.42 1.15
CA THR A 72 10.16 1.96 0.49
C THR A 72 11.31 2.90 0.83
N ASN A 73 12.33 2.37 1.50
CA ASN A 73 13.47 3.14 1.98
C ASN A 73 14.69 2.91 1.09
N PHE A 74 14.60 3.25 -0.20
CA PHE A 74 15.69 2.96 -1.14
C PHE A 74 16.99 3.71 -0.79
N ALA A 75 16.91 4.89 -0.16
CA ALA A 75 18.10 5.61 0.28
C ALA A 75 18.92 4.82 1.33
N SER A 76 18.25 4.00 2.14
CA SER A 76 18.90 3.14 3.14
C SER A 76 19.74 2.00 2.55
N LEU A 77 19.55 1.67 1.26
CA LEU A 77 20.37 0.67 0.57
C LEU A 77 21.78 1.15 0.25
N ARG A 78 22.01 2.45 0.00
CA ARG A 78 23.33 2.97 -0.38
C ARG A 78 24.43 2.55 0.62
N PRO A 79 24.29 2.82 1.93
CA PRO A 79 25.31 2.42 2.90
C PRO A 79 25.48 0.89 2.98
N ALA A 80 24.40 0.10 2.92
CA ALA A 80 24.46 -1.37 2.95
C ALA A 80 25.18 -1.97 1.73
N LEU A 81 24.98 -1.38 0.56
CA LEU A 81 25.69 -1.75 -0.67
C LEU A 81 27.18 -1.40 -0.62
N THR A 82 27.54 -0.28 0.02
CA THR A 82 28.95 0.13 0.18
C THR A 82 29.67 -0.54 1.34
N ALA A 83 28.98 -0.92 2.42
CA ALA A 83 29.58 -1.49 3.62
C ALA A 83 30.17 -2.89 3.41
N THR A 84 29.73 -3.61 2.36
CA THR A 84 30.24 -4.96 2.04
C THR A 84 31.22 -4.96 0.85
N SER A 85 31.57 -3.80 0.29
CA SER A 85 32.65 -3.70 -0.71
C SER A 85 34.05 -3.68 -0.08
N GLY A 86 34.12 -3.70 1.25
CA GLY A 86 35.33 -3.99 2.01
C GLY A 86 35.77 -5.43 1.76
N LYS A 87 36.47 -5.67 0.65
CA LYS A 87 37.32 -6.83 0.36
C LYS A 87 36.87 -8.13 1.04
N SER A 88 35.95 -8.85 0.41
CA SER A 88 35.98 -10.31 0.54
C SER A 88 37.14 -10.84 -0.30
N ASP A 89 38.36 -10.56 0.16
CA ASP A 89 39.61 -11.16 -0.34
C ASP A 89 39.81 -12.54 0.33
N THR A 90 38.75 -13.35 0.32
CA THR A 90 38.86 -14.75 0.66
C THR A 90 38.49 -15.56 -0.56
N LYS A 91 39.52 -15.84 -1.37
CA LYS A 91 39.61 -17.08 -2.12
C LYS A 91 39.15 -18.22 -1.23
N ALA A 92 37.93 -18.71 -1.42
CA ALA A 92 37.47 -19.96 -0.86
C ALA A 92 37.02 -20.86 -2.00
N ILE A 93 37.98 -21.36 -2.77
CA ILE A 93 37.87 -22.70 -3.34
C ILE A 93 38.02 -23.65 -2.14
N GLY A 94 36.92 -23.86 -1.43
CA GLY A 94 36.84 -24.76 -0.29
C GLY A 94 35.74 -25.77 -0.55
N ASN A 95 36.12 -26.96 -1.02
CA ASN A 95 35.28 -28.16 -0.98
C ASN A 95 35.00 -28.49 0.50
N GLY A 96 33.97 -27.87 1.07
CA GLY A 96 33.59 -28.06 2.46
C GLY A 96 32.09 -28.02 2.59
N ARG A 97 31.46 -29.20 2.73
CA ARG A 97 30.07 -29.37 3.18
C ARG A 97 29.85 -28.59 4.48
N SER A 98 29.32 -27.38 4.39
CA SER A 98 28.76 -26.65 5.53
C SER A 98 27.59 -25.82 5.03
N GLY A 99 26.41 -26.43 5.09
CA GLY A 99 25.14 -25.82 4.69
C GLY A 99 24.65 -24.80 5.72
N LYS A 100 25.41 -23.70 5.92
CA LYS A 100 24.85 -22.53 6.59
C LYS A 100 23.95 -21.82 5.58
N SER A 101 22.64 -22.06 5.68
CA SER A 101 21.67 -21.32 4.89
C SER A 101 21.82 -19.83 5.21
N LEU A 102 22.22 -19.04 4.22
CA LEU A 102 22.22 -17.57 4.31
C LEU A 102 20.88 -17.10 4.88
N SER A 103 20.92 -16.21 5.89
CA SER A 103 19.71 -15.60 6.42
C SER A 103 18.98 -14.86 5.31
N LEU A 104 17.66 -14.67 5.46
CA LEU A 104 16.85 -13.99 4.44
C LEU A 104 17.40 -12.59 4.12
N THR A 105 17.95 -11.90 5.12
CA THR A 105 18.66 -10.61 4.99
C THR A 105 19.92 -10.70 4.13
N GLN A 106 20.75 -11.72 4.32
CA GLN A 106 21.98 -11.90 3.52
C GLN A 106 21.65 -12.25 2.06
N ARG A 107 20.57 -12.99 1.83
CA ARG A 107 20.11 -13.35 0.47
C ARG A 107 19.57 -12.13 -0.27
N THR A 108 18.77 -11.29 0.37
CA THR A 108 18.22 -10.07 -0.25
C THR A 108 19.33 -9.08 -0.57
N THR A 109 20.31 -8.89 0.32
CA THR A 109 21.47 -8.03 0.08
C THR A 109 22.34 -8.55 -1.08
N ALA A 110 22.66 -9.85 -1.13
CA ALA A 110 23.46 -10.42 -2.21
C ALA A 110 22.77 -10.36 -3.58
N LEU A 111 21.45 -10.54 -3.62
CA LEU A 111 20.66 -10.38 -4.86
C LEU A 111 20.60 -8.92 -5.31
N ALA A 112 20.42 -7.97 -4.38
CA ALA A 112 20.44 -6.55 -4.69
C ALA A 112 21.80 -6.10 -5.23
N GLN A 113 22.90 -6.60 -4.67
CA GLN A 113 24.26 -6.36 -5.17
C GLN A 113 24.43 -6.89 -6.59
N ARG A 114 24.09 -8.15 -6.84
CA ARG A 114 24.20 -8.77 -8.17
C ARG A 114 23.34 -8.09 -9.22
N ALA A 115 22.16 -7.59 -8.82
CA ALA A 115 21.31 -6.81 -9.71
C ALA A 115 21.96 -5.46 -10.07
N LEU A 116 22.59 -4.79 -9.10
CA LEU A 116 23.25 -3.49 -9.28
C LEU A 116 24.65 -3.56 -9.91
N GLU A 117 25.27 -4.74 -9.96
CA GLU A 117 26.45 -5.00 -10.80
C GLU A 117 26.14 -4.82 -12.30
N ASN A 118 24.88 -4.96 -12.70
CA ASN A 118 24.47 -4.68 -14.06
C ASN A 118 24.40 -3.15 -14.30
N PRO A 119 25.18 -2.58 -15.23
CA PRO A 119 25.22 -1.14 -15.46
C PRO A 119 23.88 -0.54 -15.88
N VAL A 120 23.02 -1.30 -16.56
CA VAL A 120 21.66 -0.85 -16.96
C VAL A 120 20.77 -0.72 -15.73
N VAL A 121 20.81 -1.71 -14.84
CA VAL A 121 20.02 -1.71 -13.60
C VAL A 121 20.53 -0.63 -12.66
N ASN A 122 21.85 -0.47 -12.54
CA ASN A 122 22.46 0.58 -11.74
C ASN A 122 22.04 1.98 -12.23
N PHE A 123 22.09 2.23 -13.55
CA PHE A 123 21.68 3.50 -14.13
C PHE A 123 20.21 3.83 -13.83
N LEU A 124 19.32 2.83 -13.95
CA LEU A 124 17.89 2.99 -13.65
C LEU A 124 17.58 3.10 -12.14
N ALA A 125 18.37 2.43 -11.30
CA ALA A 125 18.17 2.41 -9.87
C ALA A 125 18.78 3.63 -9.16
N GLN A 126 19.84 4.24 -9.69
CA GLN A 126 20.48 5.43 -9.10
C GLN A 126 19.54 6.58 -8.73
N PRO A 127 18.57 7.00 -9.56
CA PRO A 127 17.62 8.03 -9.16
C PRO A 127 16.70 7.57 -8.03
N LEU A 128 16.33 6.28 -7.98
CA LEU A 128 15.47 5.72 -6.94
C LEU A 128 16.21 5.54 -5.60
N LEU A 129 17.51 5.23 -5.65
CA LEU A 129 18.39 5.07 -4.48
C LEU A 129 18.68 6.37 -3.72
N LYS A 130 18.18 7.51 -4.19
CA LYS A 130 18.25 8.80 -3.48
C LYS A 130 16.98 9.14 -2.71
N HIS A 131 15.89 8.43 -2.99
CA HIS A 131 14.56 8.81 -2.53
C HIS A 131 13.95 7.71 -1.67
N ASP A 132 13.38 8.12 -0.55
CA ASP A 132 12.47 7.28 0.21
C ASP A 132 11.03 7.59 -0.25
N PHE A 133 10.26 6.54 -0.48
CA PHE A 133 8.87 6.61 -0.94
C PHE A 133 7.95 6.13 0.17
N ASN A 134 6.93 6.92 0.46
CA ASN A 134 5.91 6.57 1.42
C ASN A 134 4.53 6.83 0.83
N THR A 135 3.74 5.78 0.69
CA THR A 135 2.45 5.77 0.02
C THR A 135 1.39 5.30 1.00
N TRP A 136 0.39 6.14 1.24
CA TRP A 136 -0.81 5.82 1.99
C TRP A 136 -1.99 5.73 1.04
N ILE A 137 -2.75 4.65 1.13
CA ILE A 137 -3.96 4.42 0.34
C ILE A 137 -5.08 4.18 1.36
N ASP A 138 -6.10 5.02 1.35
CA ASP A 138 -7.33 4.83 2.14
C ASP A 138 -8.50 4.77 1.17
N LEU A 139 -9.08 3.58 1.02
CA LEU A 139 -10.18 3.28 0.12
C LEU A 139 -11.40 2.93 0.98
N GLN A 140 -12.52 3.55 0.68
CA GLN A 140 -13.79 3.32 1.35
C GLN A 140 -14.85 3.03 0.30
N ALA A 141 -15.57 1.94 0.49
CA ALA A 141 -16.71 1.57 -0.33
C ALA A 141 -17.93 1.35 0.57
N SER A 142 -19.09 1.71 0.09
CA SER A 142 -20.35 1.48 0.78
C SER A 142 -21.41 0.98 -0.20
N THR A 143 -22.19 0.02 0.27
CA THR A 143 -23.42 -0.44 -0.39
C THR A 143 -24.68 0.10 0.26
N ALA A 144 -24.53 1.01 1.23
CA ALA A 144 -25.63 1.74 1.84
C ALA A 144 -26.05 2.93 0.97
N SER A 145 -27.30 3.36 1.09
CA SER A 145 -27.73 4.63 0.52
C SER A 145 -27.10 5.78 1.31
N LEU A 146 -26.33 6.66 0.66
CA LEU A 146 -25.69 7.81 1.32
C LEU A 146 -26.17 9.11 0.69
N ASP A 147 -26.55 10.08 1.52
CA ASP A 147 -27.15 11.35 1.08
C ASP A 147 -26.21 12.19 0.21
N ALA A 148 -24.89 12.14 0.49
CA ALA A 148 -23.87 12.85 -0.28
C ALA A 148 -23.12 11.95 -1.28
N GLY A 149 -23.64 10.75 -1.55
CA GLY A 149 -23.03 9.81 -2.49
C GLY A 149 -21.60 9.42 -2.09
N ALA A 150 -20.76 9.12 -3.10
CA ALA A 150 -19.36 8.78 -2.89
C ALA A 150 -18.55 9.85 -2.14
N HIS A 151 -18.99 11.12 -2.17
CA HIS A 151 -18.33 12.20 -1.45
C HIS A 151 -18.41 12.03 0.09
N ALA A 152 -19.44 11.35 0.61
CA ALA A 152 -19.55 11.02 2.03
C ALA A 152 -18.44 10.07 2.51
N LEU A 153 -17.81 9.34 1.58
CA LEU A 153 -16.78 8.35 1.87
C LEU A 153 -15.36 8.92 1.76
N VAL A 154 -15.21 10.21 1.39
CA VAL A 154 -13.89 10.83 1.24
C VAL A 154 -13.12 10.75 2.56
N PRO A 155 -12.00 10.02 2.61
CA PRO A 155 -11.22 9.88 3.82
C PRO A 155 -10.65 11.22 4.28
N GLN A 156 -10.70 11.49 5.59
CA GLN A 156 -10.03 12.64 6.21
C GLN A 156 -10.42 14.00 5.58
N SER A 157 -11.68 14.16 5.14
CA SER A 157 -12.20 15.37 4.49
C SER A 157 -11.88 16.67 5.25
N GLU A 158 -11.93 16.64 6.58
CA GLU A 158 -11.57 17.78 7.43
C GLU A 158 -10.09 18.17 7.32
N LYS A 159 -9.18 17.19 7.33
CA LYS A 159 -7.74 17.42 7.17
C LYS A 159 -7.39 17.91 5.77
N LEU A 160 -8.04 17.35 4.74
CA LEU A 160 -7.91 17.83 3.37
C LEU A 160 -8.35 19.28 3.25
N THR A 161 -9.49 19.62 3.85
CA THR A 161 -10.02 20.99 3.86
C THR A 161 -9.09 21.95 4.57
N ALA A 162 -8.46 21.53 5.68
CA ALA A 162 -7.46 22.31 6.40
C ALA A 162 -6.20 22.59 5.55
N MET A 163 -5.85 21.69 4.61
CA MET A 163 -4.77 21.88 3.64
C MET A 163 -5.21 22.68 2.40
N GLY A 164 -6.43 23.23 2.38
CA GLY A 164 -7.00 23.92 1.21
C GLY A 164 -7.42 22.99 0.08
N ILE A 165 -7.37 21.67 0.29
CA ILE A 165 -7.80 20.66 -0.68
C ILE A 165 -9.29 20.44 -0.50
N ARG A 166 -10.09 20.86 -1.48
CA ARG A 166 -11.55 20.66 -1.51
C ARG A 166 -11.90 19.79 -2.70
N PRO A 167 -12.11 18.47 -2.49
CA PRO A 167 -12.43 17.58 -3.58
C PRO A 167 -13.77 17.99 -4.20
N ALA A 168 -13.82 18.07 -5.52
CA ALA A 168 -15.05 18.34 -6.23
C ALA A 168 -16.08 17.27 -5.88
N ARG A 169 -17.31 17.73 -5.68
CA ARG A 169 -18.47 16.84 -5.76
C ARG A 169 -18.72 16.55 -7.23
N SER A 170 -19.10 15.31 -7.52
CA SER A 170 -19.50 14.96 -8.88
C SER A 170 -20.73 15.77 -9.28
N LYS A 171 -20.53 16.82 -10.12
CA LYS A 171 -21.60 17.75 -10.52
C LYS A 171 -22.57 17.10 -11.51
N ASP A 172 -22.04 16.28 -12.41
CA ASP A 172 -22.81 15.59 -13.45
C ASP A 172 -22.98 14.09 -13.13
N GLY A 173 -22.60 13.70 -11.91
CA GLY A 173 -22.59 12.32 -11.50
C GLY A 173 -21.61 11.46 -12.31
N GLY A 174 -20.51 12.00 -12.81
CA GLY A 174 -19.38 11.25 -13.37
C GLY A 174 -18.37 10.79 -12.30
N PRO A 175 -17.38 9.93 -12.63
CA PRO A 175 -16.29 9.63 -11.70
C PRO A 175 -15.45 10.89 -11.49
N VAL A 176 -15.01 11.14 -10.25
CA VAL A 176 -14.13 12.27 -9.94
C VAL A 176 -12.75 11.71 -9.65
N ALA A 177 -11.74 12.24 -10.34
CA ALA A 177 -10.34 11.96 -10.06
C ALA A 177 -9.59 13.29 -10.04
N GLU A 178 -9.07 13.66 -8.89
CA GLU A 178 -8.35 14.92 -8.69
C GLU A 178 -7.01 14.66 -8.02
N SER A 179 -6.00 15.45 -8.37
CA SER A 179 -4.67 15.33 -7.79
C SER A 179 -4.11 16.70 -7.48
N TRP A 180 -3.52 16.82 -6.30
CA TRP A 180 -2.75 17.96 -5.85
C TRP A 180 -1.33 17.51 -5.57
N SER A 181 -0.37 18.39 -5.83
CA SER A 181 1.03 18.16 -5.49
C SER A 181 1.65 19.43 -4.95
N GLY A 182 2.54 19.28 -3.98
CA GLY A 182 3.27 20.38 -3.39
C GLY A 182 4.63 19.92 -2.91
N GLN A 183 5.49 20.88 -2.58
CA GLN A 183 6.77 20.58 -1.96
C GLN A 183 6.54 20.03 -0.56
N SER A 184 7.35 19.06 -0.15
CA SER A 184 7.31 18.50 1.19
C SER A 184 7.64 19.60 2.23
N PRO A 185 7.06 19.59 3.44
CA PRO A 185 7.29 20.61 4.47
C PRO A 185 8.78 20.81 4.85
N ASN A 186 9.60 19.78 4.67
CA ASN A 186 11.04 19.78 4.93
C ASN A 186 11.88 20.30 3.73
N GLY A 187 11.26 20.67 2.61
CA GLY A 187 11.93 21.20 1.42
C GLY A 187 12.67 20.17 0.58
N SER A 188 12.94 18.97 1.10
CA SER A 188 13.74 17.92 0.46
C SER A 188 12.91 16.89 -0.32
N GLY A 189 11.79 17.29 -0.93
CA GLY A 189 10.92 16.35 -1.62
C GLY A 189 9.58 16.91 -2.06
N PHE A 190 8.66 16.02 -2.45
CA PHE A 190 7.31 16.39 -2.84
C PHE A 190 6.26 15.48 -2.20
N ALA A 191 5.09 16.04 -1.94
CA ALA A 191 3.90 15.31 -1.53
C ALA A 191 2.85 15.43 -2.65
N GLN A 192 2.21 14.32 -2.98
CA GLN A 192 1.11 14.24 -3.91
C GLN A 192 -0.09 13.61 -3.21
N VAL A 193 -1.24 14.23 -3.32
CA VAL A 193 -2.52 13.72 -2.83
C VAL A 193 -3.43 13.53 -4.03
N SER A 194 -3.94 12.34 -4.22
CA SER A 194 -4.89 12.01 -5.28
C SER A 194 -6.17 11.45 -4.66
N ILE A 195 -7.32 11.92 -5.13
CA ILE A 195 -8.63 11.51 -4.63
C ILE A 195 -9.43 10.97 -5.81
N ILE A 196 -10.06 9.82 -5.60
CA ILE A 196 -10.88 9.15 -6.59
C ILE A 196 -12.25 8.91 -5.96
N GLN A 197 -13.32 9.23 -6.67
CA GLN A 197 -14.70 8.97 -6.26
C GLN A 197 -15.43 8.30 -7.41
N MET A 198 -16.16 7.24 -7.09
CA MET A 198 -16.92 6.44 -8.05
C MET A 198 -18.25 6.01 -7.46
N GLU A 199 -19.22 5.78 -8.34
CA GLU A 199 -20.57 5.32 -8.01
C GLU A 199 -20.88 4.09 -8.86
N LYS A 200 -21.95 3.39 -8.53
CA LYS A 200 -22.37 2.15 -9.20
C LYS A 200 -22.39 2.26 -10.73
N LYS A 201 -22.90 3.36 -11.27
CA LYS A 201 -22.98 3.65 -12.72
C LYS A 201 -21.61 3.73 -13.42
N HIS A 202 -20.53 3.96 -12.67
CA HIS A 202 -19.16 4.00 -13.18
C HIS A 202 -18.50 2.63 -13.18
N LEU A 203 -19.13 1.62 -12.58
CA LEU A 203 -18.57 0.28 -12.54
C LEU A 203 -18.75 -0.43 -13.89
N PRO A 204 -17.81 -1.30 -14.26
CA PRO A 204 -17.98 -2.26 -15.35
C PRO A 204 -19.30 -3.03 -15.22
N ALA A 205 -19.96 -3.31 -16.35
CA ALA A 205 -21.29 -3.94 -16.38
C ALA A 205 -21.37 -5.26 -15.62
N GLN A 206 -20.27 -6.03 -15.54
CA GLN A 206 -20.20 -7.26 -14.77
C GLN A 206 -20.37 -7.02 -13.27
N LEU A 207 -19.71 -5.99 -12.73
CA LEU A 207 -19.83 -5.62 -11.32
C LEU A 207 -21.20 -5.03 -11.00
N VAL A 208 -21.76 -4.24 -11.92
CA VAL A 208 -23.14 -3.74 -11.78
C VAL A 208 -24.14 -4.89 -11.66
N LYS A 209 -24.00 -5.92 -12.51
CA LYS A 209 -24.84 -7.13 -12.44
C LYS A 209 -24.65 -7.89 -11.13
N MET A 210 -23.42 -7.99 -10.63
CA MET A 210 -23.12 -8.67 -9.36
C MET A 210 -23.73 -7.92 -8.15
N LEU A 211 -23.81 -6.60 -8.21
CA LEU A 211 -24.39 -5.77 -7.16
C LEU A 211 -25.94 -5.77 -7.19
N GLY A 212 -26.56 -6.22 -8.29
CA GLY A 212 -28.02 -6.28 -8.43
C GLY A 212 -28.64 -4.90 -8.28
N ASP A 213 -29.62 -4.76 -7.38
CA ASP A 213 -30.28 -3.48 -7.10
C ASP A 213 -29.60 -2.65 -6.01
N LYS A 214 -28.61 -3.20 -5.31
CA LYS A 214 -27.94 -2.51 -4.20
C LYS A 214 -27.24 -1.23 -4.67
N PRO A 215 -27.31 -0.11 -3.94
CA PRO A 215 -26.48 1.05 -4.24
C PRO A 215 -25.00 0.69 -4.07
N PHE A 216 -24.12 1.43 -4.74
CA PHE A 216 -22.68 1.28 -4.57
C PHE A 216 -21.99 2.61 -4.75
N GLN A 217 -21.13 2.95 -3.82
CA GLN A 217 -20.37 4.18 -3.78
C GLN A 217 -18.97 3.89 -3.25
N MET A 218 -17.97 4.58 -3.78
CA MET A 218 -16.57 4.39 -3.41
C MET A 218 -15.85 5.72 -3.43
N ALA A 219 -15.03 5.98 -2.42
CA ALA A 219 -14.02 7.03 -2.47
C ALA A 219 -12.67 6.51 -1.97
N GLY A 220 -11.61 7.00 -2.58
CA GLY A 220 -10.24 6.68 -2.24
C GLY A 220 -9.40 7.92 -2.13
N ALA A 221 -8.46 7.93 -1.20
CA ALA A 221 -7.37 8.87 -1.13
C ALA A 221 -6.05 8.12 -1.25
N ILE A 222 -5.17 8.60 -2.12
CA ILE A 222 -3.80 8.12 -2.29
C ILE A 222 -2.89 9.28 -1.95
N ILE A 223 -2.04 9.12 -0.96
CA ILE A 223 -1.08 10.13 -0.52
C ILE A 223 0.30 9.54 -0.73
N ASN A 224 1.07 10.14 -1.63
CA ASN A 224 2.45 9.78 -1.89
C ASN A 224 3.34 10.89 -1.36
N THR A 225 4.35 10.54 -0.59
CA THR A 225 5.42 11.45 -0.21
C THR A 225 6.74 10.86 -0.67
N VAL A 226 7.54 11.67 -1.34
CA VAL A 226 8.88 11.33 -1.77
C VAL A 226 9.83 12.27 -1.06
N GLU A 227 10.79 11.72 -0.34
CA GLU A 227 11.81 12.48 0.39
C GLU A 227 13.20 12.09 -0.12
N GLU A 228 14.03 13.07 -0.40
CA GLU A 228 15.46 12.90 -0.69
C GLU A 228 16.23 12.86 0.64
N LYS A 229 17.17 11.92 0.74
CA LYS A 229 18.09 11.76 1.87
C LYS A 229 19.55 11.98 1.47
#